data_AF-A0A2A4JV45-F1
#
_entry.id   AF-A0A2A4JV45-F1
#
_cell.length_a   1.000
_cell.length_b   1.000
_cell.length_c   1.000
_cell.angle_alpha   90.00
_cell.angle_beta   90.00
_cell.angle_gamma   90.00
#
_symmetry.space_group_name_H-M   'P 1'
#
loop_
_entity.id
_entity.type
_entity.pdbx_description
1 polymer ?
#
loop_
_entity_poly.entity_id
_entity_poly.type
_entity_poly.pdbx_seq_one_letter_code
_entity_poly.pdbx_strand_id
1 'polypeptide(L)'
;MFSLCYYLLCLCLLTVSANVLRGSLYQLDIVHYNDFHDRFEETSVAYPICRSNDTTCLGGFARLYQEIHTLLDERPGALLLNAGDTFQGTYWYTLLKWNVTQTFINMLPNDAHALGNHEFDDGIPGLVPYLKDLKGPVLAANLLSSVDSEMNGLYQPSVVVEKKGRKIGIIGLITKSTERLSNSKGQVTFLEPIPIVKKEAQILTEQGVDIIIVLSHCGIIEDLQIAKEVGENIDIIVGGHSHSLLWNGEAPSKEQVTGPYPIVVESKAKPGHKVLVVTASAYTKYLGNMTAYFDSEGDLQSFEGSPVYLNRSIPEDPKIKALLQPYTEKLHKIVNEVVGYSEDDFDMEICSLEECALGNFITEAFLNT
;
A
#
# COMPACT_ATOMS: atom_id res chain seq x y z
N MET A 1 -49.51 -49.29 -43.37
CA MET A 1 -49.99 -48.46 -42.25
C MET A 1 -48.86 -48.39 -41.24
N PHE A 2 -48.18 -47.23 -41.20
CA PHE A 2 -47.25 -46.65 -40.20
C PHE A 2 -46.32 -47.54 -39.35
N SER A 3 -45.13 -47.15 -38.91
CA SER A 3 -44.10 -46.14 -39.22
C SER A 3 -43.19 -46.09 -37.98
N LEU A 4 -41.88 -45.86 -38.17
CA LEU A 4 -40.89 -45.39 -37.16
C LEU A 4 -40.57 -46.36 -35.99
N CYS A 5 -39.37 -46.42 -35.40
CA CYS A 5 -38.25 -45.47 -35.28
C CYS A 5 -37.01 -46.29 -34.85
N TYR A 6 -35.92 -46.28 -35.62
CA TYR A 6 -34.70 -45.48 -35.42
C TYR A 6 -33.52 -46.21 -34.74
N TYR A 7 -32.50 -46.39 -35.59
CA TYR A 7 -31.07 -46.47 -35.29
C TYR A 7 -30.64 -45.64 -34.08
N LEU A 8 -29.82 -46.23 -33.21
CA LEU A 8 -28.80 -45.48 -32.46
C LEU A 8 -27.55 -46.35 -32.28
N LEU A 9 -26.75 -46.39 -33.35
CA LEU A 9 -25.34 -46.78 -33.31
C LEU A 9 -24.56 -45.46 -33.48
N CYS A 10 -24.12 -44.84 -32.38
CA CYS A 10 -23.36 -43.59 -32.44
C CYS A 10 -22.45 -43.43 -31.22
N LEU A 11 -21.14 -43.40 -31.49
CA LEU A 11 -20.07 -42.72 -30.77
C LEU A 11 -19.99 -42.87 -29.23
N CYS A 12 -19.13 -43.80 -28.78
CA CYS A 12 -18.43 -43.72 -27.49
C CYS A 12 -16.92 -43.53 -27.68
N LEU A 13 -16.54 -42.63 -28.59
CA LEU A 13 -15.17 -42.14 -28.75
C LEU A 13 -15.25 -40.63 -28.80
N LEU A 14 -14.42 -39.96 -27.97
CA LEU A 14 -14.31 -38.51 -27.70
C LEU A 14 -14.99 -38.01 -26.42
N THR A 15 -14.60 -38.57 -25.28
CA THR A 15 -14.38 -37.75 -24.08
C THR A 15 -13.01 -38.10 -23.51
N VAL A 16 -11.96 -37.83 -24.29
CA VAL A 16 -10.66 -37.54 -23.68
C VAL A 16 -10.89 -36.27 -22.89
N SER A 17 -11.01 -36.46 -21.58
CA SER A 17 -11.04 -35.47 -20.53
C SER A 17 -10.13 -34.29 -20.86
N ALA A 18 -10.73 -33.11 -21.06
CA ALA A 18 -10.04 -31.82 -21.10
C ALA A 18 -9.43 -31.40 -19.74
N ASN A 19 -9.14 -32.37 -18.86
CA ASN A 19 -8.59 -32.17 -17.52
C ASN A 19 -7.11 -32.57 -17.42
N VAL A 20 -6.41 -32.74 -18.54
CA VAL A 20 -5.00 -33.20 -18.55
C VAL A 20 -4.01 -32.10 -18.97
N LEU A 21 -4.45 -30.84 -19.13
CA LEU A 21 -3.56 -29.70 -19.43
C LEU A 21 -3.84 -28.47 -18.54
N ARG A 22 -4.09 -28.69 -17.24
CA ARG A 22 -3.81 -27.66 -16.23
C ARG A 22 -2.67 -28.18 -15.37
N GLY A 23 -1.45 -27.74 -15.66
CA GLY A 23 -0.48 -27.61 -14.57
C GLY A 23 -1.16 -26.82 -13.45
N SER A 24 -0.92 -27.19 -12.19
CA SER A 24 -1.45 -26.41 -11.06
C SER A 24 -0.94 -24.98 -11.20
N LEU A 25 -1.85 -24.00 -11.36
CA LEU A 25 -1.47 -22.59 -11.42
C LEU A 25 -0.67 -22.23 -10.17
N TYR A 26 0.37 -21.42 -10.35
CA TYR A 26 1.13 -20.86 -9.25
C TYR A 26 0.30 -19.78 -8.57
N GLN A 27 0.01 -19.97 -7.28
CA GLN A 27 -0.77 -19.05 -6.46
C GLN A 27 0.14 -18.08 -5.71
N LEU A 28 0.03 -16.79 -6.06
CA LEU A 28 0.68 -15.68 -5.38
C LEU A 28 -0.33 -14.91 -4.53
N ASP A 29 -0.15 -14.97 -3.21
CA ASP A 29 -0.96 -14.22 -2.25
C ASP A 29 -0.23 -12.93 -1.87
N ILE A 30 -0.93 -11.79 -1.90
CA ILE A 30 -0.37 -10.48 -1.57
C ILE A 30 -1.27 -9.80 -0.55
N VAL A 31 -0.67 -9.48 0.59
CA VAL A 31 -1.21 -8.59 1.62
C VAL A 31 -0.46 -7.27 1.50
N HIS A 32 -1.17 -6.15 1.45
CA HIS A 32 -0.51 -4.84 1.30
C HIS A 32 -1.22 -3.73 2.06
N TYR A 33 -0.44 -2.73 2.42
CA TYR A 33 -0.93 -1.50 3.01
C TYR A 33 -0.08 -0.33 2.52
N ASN A 34 -0.67 0.85 2.56
CA ASN A 34 -0.08 2.09 2.05
C ASN A 34 -0.60 3.26 2.88
N ASP A 35 0.16 4.36 2.92
CA ASP A 35 -0.28 5.62 3.54
C ASP A 35 -0.73 5.41 5.00
N PHE A 36 0.09 4.67 5.77
CA PHE A 36 -0.15 4.39 7.19
C PHE A 36 -0.24 5.68 7.99
N HIS A 37 0.58 6.68 7.65
CA HIS A 37 0.55 8.03 8.24
C HIS A 37 0.42 8.04 9.78
N ASP A 38 1.29 7.28 10.44
CA ASP A 38 1.40 7.26 11.91
C ASP A 38 0.05 7.02 12.64
N ARG A 39 -0.87 6.26 12.03
CA ARG A 39 -2.17 5.88 12.62
C ARG A 39 -2.03 4.70 13.57
N PHE A 40 -1.33 4.94 14.68
CA PHE A 40 -1.14 3.94 15.74
C PHE A 40 -2.42 3.64 16.52
N GLU A 41 -3.24 4.65 16.75
CA GLU A 41 -4.53 4.53 17.44
C GLU A 41 -5.68 4.37 16.45
N GLU A 42 -6.81 3.83 16.92
CA GLU A 42 -8.04 3.78 16.14
C GLU A 42 -8.46 5.19 15.71
N THR A 43 -8.89 5.31 14.46
CA THR A 43 -9.52 6.51 13.90
C THR A 43 -11.03 6.30 13.79
N SER A 44 -11.76 7.27 13.26
CA SER A 44 -13.16 7.10 12.89
C SER A 44 -13.40 7.66 11.49
N VAL A 45 -14.57 7.41 10.91
CA VAL A 45 -14.90 7.96 9.58
C VAL A 45 -14.90 9.49 9.59
N ALA A 46 -15.30 10.10 10.70
CA ALA A 46 -15.46 11.55 10.82
C ALA A 46 -14.23 12.26 11.42
N TYR A 47 -13.43 11.56 12.22
CA TYR A 47 -12.37 12.18 13.04
C TYR A 47 -11.05 11.40 13.02
N PRO A 48 -9.91 12.11 13.04
CA PRO A 48 -8.57 11.52 13.04
C PRO A 48 -8.19 10.76 14.32
N ILE A 49 -9.00 10.86 15.37
CA ILE A 49 -8.88 10.09 16.62
C ILE A 49 -10.28 9.54 16.93
N CYS A 50 -10.40 8.23 17.18
CA CYS A 50 -11.67 7.71 17.67
C CYS A 50 -11.89 8.10 19.13
N ARG A 51 -12.98 8.81 19.42
CA ARG A 51 -13.39 9.18 20.79
C ARG A 51 -14.63 8.43 21.27
N SER A 52 -15.30 7.70 20.38
CA SER A 52 -16.47 6.90 20.68
C SER A 52 -16.07 5.49 21.09
N ASN A 53 -16.91 4.84 21.90
CA ASN A 53 -16.79 3.42 22.20
C ASN A 53 -17.85 2.61 21.46
N ASP A 54 -17.95 2.82 20.14
CA ASP A 54 -18.91 2.13 19.27
C ASP A 54 -18.20 1.56 18.03
N THR A 55 -18.97 1.07 17.05
CA THR A 55 -18.46 0.44 15.82
C THR A 55 -17.93 1.44 14.79
N THR A 56 -17.93 2.74 15.08
CA THR A 56 -17.42 3.77 14.16
C THR A 56 -15.90 3.91 14.23
N CYS A 57 -15.25 3.30 15.22
CA CYS A 57 -13.79 3.20 15.26
C CYS A 57 -13.26 2.17 14.26
N LEU A 58 -12.14 2.51 13.64
CA LEU A 58 -11.52 1.76 12.55
C LEU A 58 -10.01 1.93 12.55
N GLY A 59 -9.33 0.93 11.98
CA GLY A 59 -7.89 0.91 11.83
C GLY A 59 -7.14 0.82 13.16
N GLY A 60 -6.03 1.55 13.28
CA GLY A 60 -5.08 1.44 14.38
C GLY A 60 -4.10 0.30 14.16
N PHE A 61 -2.86 0.50 14.60
CA PHE A 61 -1.77 -0.43 14.37
C PHE A 61 -2.02 -1.80 15.01
N ALA A 62 -2.65 -1.86 16.19
CA ALA A 62 -2.94 -3.13 16.86
C ALA A 62 -3.92 -4.03 16.09
N ARG A 63 -4.89 -3.45 15.40
CA ARG A 63 -5.83 -4.19 14.53
C ARG A 63 -5.20 -4.56 13.20
N LEU A 64 -4.45 -3.62 12.61
CA LEU A 64 -3.67 -3.88 11.40
C LEU A 64 -2.74 -5.08 11.61
N TYR A 65 -1.99 -5.09 12.71
CA TYR A 65 -1.11 -6.19 13.09
C TYR A 65 -1.88 -7.51 13.22
N GLN A 66 -3.01 -7.51 13.96
CA GLN A 66 -3.83 -8.71 14.13
C GLN A 66 -4.27 -9.30 12.79
N GLU A 67 -4.82 -8.47 11.90
CA GLU A 67 -5.33 -8.94 10.62
C GLU A 67 -4.22 -9.39 9.67
N ILE A 68 -3.10 -8.68 9.63
CA ILE A 68 -1.93 -9.11 8.86
C ILE A 68 -1.50 -10.52 9.29
N HIS A 69 -1.34 -10.76 10.60
CA HIS A 69 -0.94 -12.07 11.09
C HIS A 69 -1.98 -13.16 10.81
N THR A 70 -3.28 -12.86 10.95
CA THR A 70 -4.35 -13.78 10.55
C THR A 70 -4.21 -14.19 9.08
N LEU A 71 -4.06 -13.23 8.17
CA LEU A 71 -3.96 -13.50 6.73
C LEU A 71 -2.67 -14.25 6.36
N LEU A 72 -1.55 -13.94 7.01
CA LEU A 72 -0.28 -14.64 6.77
C LEU A 72 -0.30 -16.09 7.28
N ASP A 73 -1.00 -16.35 8.40
CA ASP A 73 -1.20 -17.71 8.92
C ASP A 73 -2.15 -18.53 8.03
N GLU A 74 -3.22 -17.90 7.52
CA GLU A 74 -4.15 -18.52 6.56
C GLU A 74 -3.49 -18.77 5.19
N ARG A 75 -2.48 -17.99 4.83
CA ARG A 75 -1.80 -18.04 3.52
C ARG A 75 -0.29 -18.15 3.65
N PRO A 76 0.22 -19.34 4.02
CA PRO A 76 1.66 -19.57 4.13
C PRO A 76 2.38 -19.21 2.82
N GLY A 77 3.35 -18.29 2.92
CA GLY A 77 4.11 -17.80 1.77
C GLY A 77 3.48 -16.62 1.03
N ALA A 78 2.45 -15.97 1.59
CA ALA A 78 2.02 -14.66 1.12
C ALA A 78 3.15 -13.62 1.22
N LEU A 79 3.07 -12.60 0.35
CA LEU A 79 3.88 -11.39 0.46
C LEU A 79 3.18 -10.37 1.36
N LEU A 80 3.94 -9.70 2.23
CA LEU A 80 3.50 -8.48 2.91
C LEU A 80 4.26 -7.28 2.37
N LEU A 81 3.55 -6.32 1.77
CA LEU A 81 4.15 -5.16 1.11
C LEU A 81 3.64 -3.84 1.70
N ASN A 82 4.56 -2.91 1.95
CA ASN A 82 4.24 -1.55 2.38
C ASN A 82 4.58 -0.56 1.25
N ALA A 83 3.57 0.12 0.70
CA ALA A 83 3.76 1.03 -0.43
C ALA A 83 4.15 2.48 -0.05
N GLY A 84 4.69 2.73 1.15
CA GLY A 84 5.24 4.02 1.57
C GLY A 84 4.27 4.90 2.36
N ASP A 85 4.75 6.09 2.76
CA ASP A 85 4.06 7.05 3.65
C ASP A 85 3.66 6.41 4.98
N THR A 86 4.66 5.85 5.63
CA THR A 86 4.57 5.42 7.02
C THR A 86 4.70 6.62 7.97
N PHE A 87 5.50 7.62 7.60
CA PHE A 87 5.72 8.84 8.37
C PHE A 87 4.52 9.81 8.33
N GLN A 88 4.55 10.74 9.29
CA GLN A 88 3.68 11.91 9.39
C GLN A 88 2.19 11.57 9.57
N GLY A 89 1.38 12.54 10.02
CA GLY A 89 -0.09 12.47 9.94
C GLY A 89 -0.82 12.47 11.27
N THR A 90 -0.10 12.18 12.36
CA THR A 90 -0.60 12.37 13.73
C THR A 90 0.46 12.96 14.65
N TYR A 91 0.03 13.36 15.84
CA TYR A 91 0.94 13.80 16.90
C TYR A 91 1.95 12.71 17.32
N TRP A 92 1.73 11.43 16.97
CA TRP A 92 2.72 10.37 17.18
C TRP A 92 4.00 10.72 16.45
N TYR A 93 3.95 10.98 15.14
CA TYR A 93 5.14 11.33 14.40
C TYR A 93 5.74 12.66 14.87
N THR A 94 4.91 13.67 15.12
CA THR A 94 5.39 14.99 15.56
C THR A 94 6.20 14.91 16.85
N LEU A 95 5.76 14.11 17.83
CA LEU A 95 6.34 14.07 19.18
C LEU A 95 7.30 12.90 19.41
N LEU A 96 7.14 11.80 18.67
CA LEU A 96 7.94 10.58 18.84
C LEU A 96 8.90 10.33 17.70
N LYS A 97 8.61 10.83 16.48
CA LYS A 97 9.47 10.72 15.31
C LYS A 97 9.72 9.25 14.89
N TRP A 98 10.62 9.10 13.93
CA TRP A 98 10.88 7.86 13.19
C TRP A 98 11.14 6.62 14.05
N ASN A 99 11.72 6.75 15.25
CA ASN A 99 12.18 5.58 16.03
C ASN A 99 11.02 4.75 16.58
N VAL A 100 9.93 5.41 17.01
CA VAL A 100 8.73 4.71 17.45
C VAL A 100 8.03 4.10 16.24
N THR A 101 7.91 4.86 15.15
CA THR A 101 7.34 4.38 13.89
C THR A 101 8.05 3.10 13.41
N GLN A 102 9.38 3.13 13.33
CA GLN A 102 10.23 2.00 12.95
C GLN A 102 10.12 0.81 13.92
N THR A 103 10.07 1.07 15.23
CA THR A 103 9.95 0.00 16.24
C THR A 103 8.72 -0.88 16.00
N PHE A 104 7.58 -0.26 15.73
CA PHE A 104 6.34 -0.99 15.48
C PHE A 104 6.28 -1.59 14.08
N ILE A 105 6.71 -0.86 13.05
CA ILE A 105 6.72 -1.39 11.68
C ILE A 105 7.63 -2.61 11.55
N ASN A 106 8.72 -2.67 12.31
CA ASN A 106 9.61 -3.83 12.42
C ASN A 106 8.98 -5.07 13.08
N MET A 107 7.78 -4.95 13.67
CA MET A 107 7.02 -6.09 14.18
C MET A 107 6.23 -6.79 13.08
N LEU A 108 5.99 -6.10 11.96
CA LEU A 108 5.36 -6.68 10.77
C LEU A 108 6.44 -7.33 9.89
N PRO A 109 6.25 -8.56 9.42
CA PRO A 109 7.23 -9.29 8.60
C PRO A 109 7.16 -8.84 7.13
N ASN A 110 7.40 -7.54 6.88
CA ASN A 110 7.36 -6.97 5.54
C ASN A 110 8.41 -7.62 4.63
N ASP A 111 8.00 -8.07 3.47
CA ASP A 111 8.88 -8.58 2.42
C ASP A 111 9.56 -7.44 1.65
N ALA A 112 8.92 -6.26 1.59
CA ALA A 112 9.51 -5.04 1.03
C ALA A 112 8.75 -3.78 1.49
N HIS A 113 9.49 -2.68 1.52
CA HIS A 113 8.97 -1.32 1.70
C HIS A 113 9.29 -0.47 0.48
N ALA A 114 8.33 0.29 -0.04
CA ALA A 114 8.65 1.47 -0.85
C ALA A 114 8.87 2.69 0.06
N LEU A 115 9.60 3.67 -0.44
CA LEU A 115 9.63 5.01 0.14
C LEU A 115 8.45 5.82 -0.40
N GLY A 116 7.75 6.50 0.49
CA GLY A 116 6.83 7.58 0.16
C GLY A 116 7.47 8.96 0.34
N ASN A 117 6.71 10.00 0.01
CA ASN A 117 7.23 11.36 0.12
C ASN A 117 7.40 11.80 1.57
N HIS A 118 6.55 11.32 2.50
CA HIS A 118 6.62 11.75 3.90
C HIS A 118 7.81 11.15 4.66
N GLU A 119 8.43 10.08 4.16
CA GLU A 119 9.70 9.58 4.69
C GLU A 119 10.82 10.65 4.64
N PHE A 120 10.70 11.66 3.79
CA PHE A 120 11.66 12.76 3.65
C PHE A 120 11.31 14.01 4.49
N ASP A 121 10.27 13.98 5.33
CA ASP A 121 9.76 15.18 6.01
C ASP A 121 10.76 15.78 7.00
N ASP A 122 11.52 14.95 7.71
CA ASP A 122 12.62 15.40 8.57
C ASP A 122 13.97 15.42 7.82
N GLY A 123 13.92 15.38 6.48
CA GLY A 123 15.07 15.34 5.58
C GLY A 123 15.90 14.07 5.70
N ILE A 124 17.05 14.05 5.01
CA ILE A 124 18.00 12.94 5.06
C ILE A 124 18.47 12.62 6.49
N PRO A 125 18.70 13.60 7.41
CA PRO A 125 19.05 13.30 8.80
C PRO A 125 17.96 12.54 9.58
N GLY A 126 16.68 12.73 9.25
CA GLY A 126 15.58 11.95 9.82
C GLY A 126 15.39 10.59 9.16
N LEU A 127 15.63 10.50 7.86
CA LEU A 127 15.43 9.28 7.07
C LEU A 127 16.55 8.24 7.26
N VAL A 128 17.82 8.65 7.22
CA VAL A 128 18.97 7.72 7.32
C VAL A 128 18.92 6.81 8.57
N PRO A 129 18.68 7.30 9.80
CA PRO A 129 18.61 6.41 10.95
C PRO A 129 17.40 5.47 10.90
N TYR A 130 16.27 5.94 10.36
CA TYR A 130 15.12 5.07 10.10
C TYR A 130 15.48 3.90 9.19
N LEU A 131 16.13 4.17 8.05
CA LEU A 131 16.51 3.12 7.10
C LEU A 131 17.56 2.16 7.65
N LYS A 132 18.50 2.64 8.48
CA LYS A 132 19.52 1.78 9.12
C LYS A 132 18.91 0.73 10.03
N ASP A 133 17.83 1.10 10.74
CA ASP A 133 17.24 0.22 11.74
C ASP A 133 15.94 -0.48 11.23
N LEU A 134 15.40 -0.10 10.07
CA LEU A 134 14.24 -0.76 9.48
C LEU A 134 14.59 -2.19 9.03
N LYS A 135 13.69 -3.14 9.28
CA LYS A 135 13.81 -4.53 8.87
C LYS A 135 13.12 -4.75 7.53
N GLY A 136 13.78 -5.48 6.65
CA GLY A 136 13.31 -5.75 5.30
C GLY A 136 13.93 -4.79 4.28
N PRO A 137 13.90 -5.14 2.99
CA PRO A 137 14.48 -4.32 1.94
C PRO A 137 13.62 -3.07 1.70
N VAL A 138 14.30 -1.93 1.54
CA VAL A 138 13.69 -0.67 1.11
C VAL A 138 13.97 -0.45 -0.36
N LEU A 139 12.91 -0.18 -1.12
CA LEU A 139 12.93 -0.14 -2.57
C LEU A 139 12.61 1.25 -3.11
N ALA A 140 13.49 1.79 -3.96
CA ALA A 140 13.29 3.05 -4.67
C ALA A 140 14.17 3.12 -5.92
N ALA A 141 13.70 2.59 -7.04
CA ALA A 141 14.45 2.48 -8.29
C ALA A 141 14.70 3.83 -8.96
N ASN A 142 13.76 4.76 -8.84
CA ASN A 142 13.84 6.08 -9.45
C ASN A 142 14.43 7.14 -8.51
N LEU A 143 15.04 6.74 -7.38
CA LEU A 143 15.71 7.62 -6.44
C LEU A 143 17.23 7.60 -6.67
N LEU A 144 17.79 8.75 -7.02
CA LEU A 144 19.23 8.96 -7.12
C LEU A 144 19.76 9.83 -5.98
N SER A 145 20.70 9.28 -5.22
CA SER A 145 21.53 10.00 -4.25
C SER A 145 22.92 10.30 -4.81
N SER A 146 23.64 11.26 -4.20
CA SER A 146 25.05 11.48 -4.51
C SER A 146 25.91 10.29 -4.07
N VAL A 147 27.08 10.11 -4.70
CA VAL A 147 28.01 8.99 -4.40
C VAL A 147 28.47 8.96 -2.93
N ASP A 148 28.55 10.14 -2.29
CA ASP A 148 28.97 10.26 -0.89
C ASP A 148 27.78 10.32 0.09
N SER A 149 26.55 10.10 -0.38
CA SER A 149 25.36 10.14 0.46
C SER A 149 25.33 9.00 1.47
N GLU A 150 24.96 9.31 2.71
CA GLU A 150 24.71 8.32 3.77
C GLU A 150 23.54 7.38 3.47
N MET A 151 22.72 7.70 2.46
CA MET A 151 21.64 6.81 2.00
C MET A 151 22.14 5.63 1.17
N ASN A 152 23.37 5.68 0.67
CA ASN A 152 23.88 4.66 -0.24
C ASN A 152 23.98 3.31 0.48
N GLY A 153 23.35 2.29 -0.10
CA GLY A 153 23.26 0.96 0.47
C GLY A 153 22.14 0.78 1.51
N LEU A 154 21.36 1.83 1.80
CA LEU A 154 20.17 1.74 2.68
C LEU A 154 18.86 1.52 1.92
N TYR A 155 18.92 1.59 0.58
CA TYR A 155 17.82 1.25 -0.32
C TYR A 155 18.38 0.64 -1.59
N GLN A 156 17.52 -0.04 -2.35
CA GLN A 156 17.87 -0.69 -3.62
C GLN A 156 16.77 -0.48 -4.66
N PRO A 157 17.04 -0.63 -5.96
CA PRO A 157 16.01 -0.43 -6.98
C PRO A 157 14.94 -1.53 -6.95
N SER A 158 15.38 -2.78 -6.81
CA SER A 158 14.51 -3.95 -6.74
C SER A 158 15.07 -5.04 -5.82
N VAL A 159 14.25 -6.03 -5.50
CA VAL A 159 14.65 -7.27 -4.82
C VAL A 159 14.01 -8.47 -5.51
N VAL A 160 14.65 -9.64 -5.41
CA VAL A 160 14.06 -10.93 -5.77
C VAL A 160 13.77 -11.69 -4.49
N VAL A 161 12.52 -12.07 -4.30
CA VAL A 161 12.07 -12.93 -3.19
C VAL A 161 11.61 -14.28 -3.75
N GLU A 162 11.77 -15.34 -2.98
CA GLU A 162 11.29 -16.66 -3.36
C GLU A 162 10.11 -17.06 -2.48
N LYS A 163 8.95 -17.33 -3.09
CA LYS A 163 7.77 -17.85 -2.38
C LYS A 163 7.32 -19.13 -3.07
N LYS A 164 7.03 -20.17 -2.28
CA LYS A 164 6.57 -21.48 -2.77
C LYS A 164 7.41 -22.03 -3.95
N GLY A 165 8.72 -21.79 -3.94
CA GLY A 165 9.68 -22.25 -4.97
C GLY A 165 9.75 -21.42 -6.25
N ARG A 166 9.08 -20.26 -6.33
CA ARG A 166 9.13 -19.35 -7.49
C ARG A 166 9.72 -17.99 -7.10
N LYS A 167 10.56 -17.45 -7.98
CA LYS A 167 11.15 -16.12 -7.86
C LYS A 167 10.13 -15.05 -8.24
N ILE A 168 10.04 -14.01 -7.43
CA ILE A 168 9.19 -12.84 -7.65
C ILE A 168 10.09 -11.61 -7.54
N GLY A 169 10.08 -10.78 -8.58
CA GLY A 169 10.79 -9.51 -8.59
C GLY A 169 9.89 -8.41 -8.03
N ILE A 170 10.45 -7.53 -7.20
CA ILE A 170 9.73 -6.37 -6.65
C ILE A 170 10.56 -5.12 -6.93
N ILE A 171 10.01 -4.19 -7.71
CA ILE A 171 10.62 -2.90 -8.06
C ILE A 171 9.98 -1.82 -7.18
N GLY A 172 10.77 -0.98 -6.51
CA GLY A 172 10.23 0.14 -5.72
C GLY A 172 10.16 1.44 -6.51
N LEU A 173 9.17 2.27 -6.26
CA LEU A 173 9.06 3.62 -6.82
C LEU A 173 8.59 4.64 -5.80
N ILE A 174 9.01 5.88 -6.02
CA ILE A 174 8.60 7.04 -5.24
C ILE A 174 8.21 8.19 -6.18
N THR A 175 7.17 8.93 -5.82
CA THR A 175 6.71 10.09 -6.60
C THR A 175 7.80 11.14 -6.80
N LYS A 176 7.94 11.65 -8.02
CA LYS A 176 8.78 12.83 -8.33
C LYS A 176 8.36 14.08 -7.55
N SER A 177 7.10 14.15 -7.15
CA SER A 177 6.57 15.27 -6.39
C SER A 177 7.24 15.43 -5.02
N THR A 178 7.96 14.42 -4.53
CA THR A 178 8.72 14.46 -3.27
C THR A 178 9.68 15.65 -3.19
N GLU A 179 10.25 16.12 -4.31
CA GLU A 179 11.12 17.31 -4.34
C GLU A 179 10.43 18.58 -3.86
N ARG A 180 9.10 18.64 -4.02
CA ARG A 180 8.25 19.76 -3.65
C ARG A 180 7.45 19.50 -2.37
N LEU A 181 7.05 18.25 -2.15
CA LEU A 181 6.17 17.88 -1.04
C LEU A 181 6.91 17.67 0.28
N SER A 182 8.24 17.50 0.24
CA SER A 182 9.01 17.14 1.42
C SER A 182 10.43 17.73 1.41
N ASN A 183 11.19 17.52 2.49
CA ASN A 183 12.49 18.14 2.75
C ASN A 183 13.66 17.38 2.09
N SER A 184 13.53 17.11 0.79
CA SER A 184 14.49 16.36 -0.03
C SER A 184 15.29 17.23 -1.02
N LYS A 185 14.87 18.49 -1.21
CA LYS A 185 15.37 19.38 -2.26
C LYS A 185 16.89 19.56 -2.22
N GLY A 186 17.53 19.30 -3.36
CA GLY A 186 18.97 19.47 -3.55
C GLY A 186 19.86 18.40 -2.92
N GLN A 187 19.28 17.39 -2.27
CA GLN A 187 20.01 16.29 -1.63
C GLN A 187 19.90 14.98 -2.43
N VAL A 188 18.76 14.76 -3.08
CA VAL A 188 18.48 13.62 -3.94
C VAL A 188 17.74 14.07 -5.20
N THR A 189 17.66 13.21 -6.21
CA THR A 189 16.94 13.45 -7.46
C THR A 189 15.96 12.31 -7.70
N PHE A 190 14.73 12.65 -8.09
CA PHE A 190 13.70 11.69 -8.42
C PHE A 190 13.52 11.63 -9.93
N LEU A 191 13.79 10.48 -10.53
CA LEU A 191 13.70 10.25 -11.96
C LEU A 191 12.28 9.92 -12.40
N GLU A 192 12.01 10.08 -13.70
CA GLU A 192 10.77 9.62 -14.33
C GLU A 192 10.58 8.11 -14.11
N PRO A 193 9.43 7.65 -13.57
CA PRO A 193 9.24 6.24 -13.24
C PRO A 193 9.30 5.29 -14.44
N ILE A 194 8.58 5.60 -15.53
CA ILE A 194 8.36 4.67 -16.66
C ILE A 194 9.67 4.14 -17.27
N PRO A 195 10.67 4.99 -17.64
CA PRO A 195 11.94 4.48 -18.16
C PRO A 195 12.71 3.62 -17.17
N ILE A 196 12.59 3.92 -15.88
CA ILE A 196 13.30 3.21 -14.80
C ILE A 196 12.67 1.84 -14.55
N VAL A 197 11.35 1.75 -14.47
CA VAL A 197 10.63 0.47 -14.33
C VAL A 197 10.97 -0.44 -15.50
N LYS A 198 10.93 0.08 -16.73
CA LYS A 198 11.24 -0.71 -17.92
C LYS A 198 12.64 -1.31 -17.88
N LYS A 199 13.63 -0.50 -17.49
CA LYS A 199 15.02 -0.94 -17.35
C LYS A 199 15.16 -2.00 -16.25
N GLU A 200 14.59 -1.75 -15.08
CA GLU A 200 14.74 -2.63 -13.93
C GLU A 200 13.98 -3.95 -14.12
N ALA A 201 12.81 -3.91 -14.74
CA ALA A 201 12.06 -5.11 -15.10
C ALA A 201 12.85 -5.99 -16.07
N GLN A 202 13.52 -5.39 -17.07
CA GLN A 202 14.40 -6.14 -17.97
C GLN A 202 15.56 -6.82 -17.20
N ILE A 203 16.19 -6.12 -16.25
CA ILE A 203 17.25 -6.70 -15.41
C ILE A 203 16.74 -7.91 -14.62
N LEU A 204 15.52 -7.84 -14.07
CA LEU A 204 14.91 -8.95 -13.35
C LEU A 204 14.58 -10.13 -14.29
N THR A 205 14.03 -9.84 -15.47
CA THR A 205 13.76 -10.87 -16.49
C THR A 205 15.04 -11.59 -16.92
N GLU A 206 16.14 -10.87 -17.12
CA GLU A 206 17.45 -11.46 -17.44
C GLU A 206 17.99 -12.36 -16.31
N GLN A 207 17.53 -12.19 -15.07
CA GLN A 207 17.82 -13.06 -13.92
C GLN A 207 16.90 -14.28 -13.81
N GLY A 208 15.99 -14.46 -14.79
CA GLY A 208 15.01 -15.54 -14.82
C GLY A 208 13.81 -15.32 -13.91
N VAL A 209 13.45 -14.05 -13.64
CA VAL A 209 12.21 -13.68 -12.95
C VAL A 209 11.11 -13.48 -14.00
N ASP A 210 10.00 -14.18 -13.82
CA ASP A 210 8.86 -14.16 -14.75
C ASP A 210 7.57 -13.59 -14.12
N ILE A 211 7.61 -13.21 -12.84
CA ILE A 211 6.55 -12.46 -12.15
C ILE A 211 7.18 -11.23 -11.50
N ILE A 212 6.77 -10.04 -11.94
CA ILE A 212 7.32 -8.76 -11.50
C ILE A 212 6.22 -7.86 -10.94
N ILE A 213 6.42 -7.45 -9.69
CA ILE A 213 5.59 -6.50 -8.95
C ILE A 213 6.28 -5.13 -8.95
N VAL A 214 5.52 -4.07 -9.18
CA VAL A 214 5.94 -2.70 -8.89
C VAL A 214 5.27 -2.25 -7.58
N LEU A 215 6.07 -1.99 -6.55
CA LEU A 215 5.64 -1.41 -5.29
C LEU A 215 5.84 0.11 -5.35
N SER A 216 4.74 0.84 -5.50
CA SER A 216 4.75 2.22 -5.97
C SER A 216 4.18 3.21 -4.96
N HIS A 217 4.88 4.32 -4.75
CA HIS A 217 4.34 5.50 -4.09
C HIS A 217 4.21 6.69 -5.07
N CYS A 218 3.67 6.43 -6.26
CA CYS A 218 3.50 7.45 -7.31
C CYS A 218 2.07 7.99 -7.45
N GLY A 219 1.08 7.29 -6.88
CA GLY A 219 -0.34 7.63 -7.00
C GLY A 219 -1.01 6.92 -8.17
N ILE A 220 -2.30 6.63 -7.99
CA ILE A 220 -3.06 5.75 -8.89
C ILE A 220 -3.00 6.15 -10.37
N ILE A 221 -2.97 7.44 -10.69
CA ILE A 221 -2.94 7.91 -12.08
C ILE A 221 -1.61 7.54 -12.75
N GLU A 222 -0.50 7.73 -12.05
CA GLU A 222 0.83 7.35 -12.54
C GLU A 222 0.95 5.82 -12.61
N ASP A 223 0.41 5.10 -11.60
CA ASP A 223 0.41 3.64 -11.58
C ASP A 223 -0.33 3.05 -12.78
N LEU A 224 -1.51 3.57 -13.14
CA LEU A 224 -2.24 3.15 -14.33
C LEU A 224 -1.47 3.44 -15.62
N GLN A 225 -0.73 4.56 -15.66
CA GLN A 225 0.10 4.91 -16.81
C GLN A 225 1.32 3.98 -16.93
N ILE A 226 1.98 3.62 -15.82
CA ILE A 226 3.06 2.64 -15.78
C ILE A 226 2.55 1.27 -16.25
N ALA A 227 1.42 0.81 -15.72
CA ALA A 227 0.80 -0.46 -16.11
C ALA A 227 0.52 -0.53 -17.62
N LYS A 228 0.11 0.59 -18.21
CA LYS A 228 -0.17 0.68 -19.65
C LYS A 228 1.09 0.69 -20.51
N GLU A 229 2.11 1.48 -20.13
CA GLU A 229 3.29 1.72 -20.98
C GLU A 229 4.44 0.72 -20.76
N VAL A 230 4.47 0.03 -19.62
CA VAL A 230 5.51 -0.96 -19.25
C VAL A 230 4.91 -2.34 -18.97
N GLY A 231 3.60 -2.50 -19.15
CA GLY A 231 2.89 -3.74 -18.81
C GLY A 231 3.38 -4.99 -19.54
N GLU A 232 4.16 -4.86 -20.62
CA GLU A 232 4.80 -6.03 -21.25
C GLU A 232 5.89 -6.68 -20.40
N ASN A 233 6.35 -6.02 -19.33
CA ASN A 233 7.43 -6.47 -18.45
C ASN A 233 7.04 -6.56 -16.97
N ILE A 234 5.79 -6.28 -16.61
CA ILE A 234 5.31 -6.31 -15.22
C ILE A 234 3.91 -6.91 -15.14
N ASP A 235 3.53 -7.39 -13.96
CA ASP A 235 2.29 -8.17 -13.78
C ASP A 235 1.34 -7.54 -12.75
N ILE A 236 1.90 -6.91 -11.72
CA ILE A 236 1.13 -6.32 -10.62
C ILE A 236 1.76 -4.98 -10.22
N ILE A 237 0.93 -3.99 -9.93
CA ILE A 237 1.32 -2.75 -9.26
C ILE A 237 0.56 -2.65 -7.93
N VAL A 238 1.31 -2.52 -6.84
CA VAL A 238 0.80 -2.25 -5.49
C VAL A 238 1.14 -0.80 -5.16
N GLY A 239 0.13 0.07 -5.15
CA GLY A 239 0.28 1.52 -5.10
C GLY A 239 -0.07 2.17 -3.75
N GLY A 240 0.33 3.43 -3.61
CA GLY A 240 0.00 4.35 -2.49
C GLY A 240 -0.14 5.80 -2.95
N HIS A 241 0.13 6.77 -2.07
CA HIS A 241 0.20 8.23 -2.30
C HIS A 241 -1.15 8.93 -2.49
N SER A 242 -2.02 8.41 -3.36
CA SER A 242 -3.27 9.07 -3.74
C SER A 242 -4.46 8.74 -2.83
N HIS A 243 -4.23 7.95 -1.77
CA HIS A 243 -5.23 7.46 -0.81
C HIS A 243 -6.43 6.77 -1.47
N SER A 244 -6.24 6.25 -2.69
CA SER A 244 -7.31 5.74 -3.53
C SER A 244 -7.88 4.45 -2.95
N LEU A 245 -9.20 4.42 -2.77
CA LEU A 245 -9.92 3.20 -2.41
C LEU A 245 -10.35 2.46 -3.68
N LEU A 246 -9.79 1.28 -3.89
CA LEU A 246 -10.30 0.33 -4.87
C LEU A 246 -11.21 -0.67 -4.16
N TRP A 247 -12.46 -0.79 -4.63
CA TRP A 247 -13.49 -1.61 -3.98
C TRP A 247 -14.55 -2.06 -5.00
N ASN A 248 -15.10 -3.26 -4.80
CA ASN A 248 -16.15 -3.81 -5.67
C ASN A 248 -17.53 -3.58 -5.04
N GLY A 249 -18.16 -2.44 -5.37
CA GLY A 249 -19.50 -2.07 -4.88
C GLY A 249 -19.49 -0.81 -4.04
N GLU A 250 -20.44 -0.70 -3.10
CA GLU A 250 -20.47 0.41 -2.14
C GLU A 250 -19.43 0.20 -1.04
N ALA A 251 -18.61 1.22 -0.76
CA ALA A 251 -17.61 1.17 0.30
C ALA A 251 -18.27 1.05 1.69
N PRO A 252 -17.76 0.21 2.62
CA PRO A 252 -18.35 0.04 3.94
C PRO A 252 -18.45 1.34 4.76
N SER A 253 -17.52 2.26 4.55
CA SER A 253 -17.53 3.58 5.21
C SER A 253 -18.17 4.69 4.38
N LYS A 254 -18.79 4.37 3.24
CA LYS A 254 -19.42 5.33 2.30
C LYS A 254 -18.49 6.41 1.72
N GLU A 255 -17.19 6.16 1.70
CA GLU A 255 -16.27 7.06 1.01
C GLU A 255 -16.29 6.81 -0.51
N GLN A 256 -15.73 7.74 -1.27
CA GLN A 256 -15.66 7.61 -2.71
C GLN A 256 -14.75 6.44 -3.11
N VAL A 257 -15.30 5.49 -3.86
CA VAL A 257 -14.55 4.42 -4.51
C VAL A 257 -13.93 4.96 -5.79
N THR A 258 -12.61 4.82 -5.94
CA THR A 258 -11.86 5.26 -7.13
C THR A 258 -12.04 4.30 -8.31
N GLY A 259 -12.21 3.01 -8.04
CA GLY A 259 -12.38 1.98 -9.07
C GLY A 259 -12.57 0.58 -8.47
N PRO A 260 -12.74 -0.47 -9.30
CA PRO A 260 -12.82 -1.85 -8.84
C PRO A 260 -11.48 -2.32 -8.25
N TYR A 261 -11.53 -3.34 -7.40
CA TYR A 261 -10.33 -4.01 -6.89
C TYR A 261 -10.19 -5.41 -7.51
N PRO A 262 -9.06 -5.71 -8.20
CA PRO A 262 -8.08 -4.78 -8.76
C PRO A 262 -8.64 -4.00 -9.97
N ILE A 263 -7.97 -2.90 -10.35
CA ILE A 263 -8.11 -2.37 -11.72
C ILE A 263 -7.25 -3.24 -12.64
N VAL A 264 -7.82 -3.68 -13.76
CA VAL A 264 -7.12 -4.46 -14.78
C VAL A 264 -6.76 -3.56 -15.94
N VAL A 265 -5.46 -3.41 -16.21
CA VAL A 265 -4.93 -2.61 -17.31
C VAL A 265 -4.31 -3.51 -18.37
N GLU A 266 -4.63 -3.29 -19.64
CA GLU A 266 -4.00 -4.01 -20.74
C GLU A 266 -2.72 -3.29 -21.19
N SER A 267 -1.64 -4.06 -21.38
CA SER A 267 -0.37 -3.53 -21.88
C SER A 267 -0.54 -3.00 -23.31
N LYS A 268 0.01 -1.81 -23.55
CA LYS A 268 0.06 -1.22 -24.89
C LYS A 268 1.03 -1.95 -25.83
N ALA A 269 2.12 -2.49 -25.29
CA ALA A 269 3.18 -3.12 -26.08
C ALA A 269 2.99 -4.65 -26.25
N LYS A 270 2.25 -5.30 -25.35
CA LYS A 270 1.88 -6.73 -25.44
C LYS A 270 0.35 -6.88 -25.29
N PRO A 271 -0.44 -6.68 -26.37
CA PRO A 271 -1.89 -6.85 -26.33
C PRO A 271 -2.28 -8.24 -25.79
N GLY A 272 -3.31 -8.29 -24.95
CA GLY A 272 -3.72 -9.49 -24.21
C GLY A 272 -3.01 -9.69 -22.86
N HIS A 273 -1.84 -9.10 -22.64
CA HIS A 273 -1.18 -9.11 -21.32
C HIS A 273 -1.84 -8.10 -20.38
N LYS A 274 -2.17 -8.54 -19.18
CA LYS A 274 -2.92 -7.75 -18.19
C LYS A 274 -2.08 -7.51 -16.95
N VAL A 275 -2.08 -6.27 -16.50
CA VAL A 275 -1.46 -5.83 -15.25
C VAL A 275 -2.57 -5.54 -14.23
N LEU A 276 -2.42 -6.06 -13.01
CA LEU A 276 -3.32 -5.78 -11.90
C LEU A 276 -2.81 -4.58 -11.12
N VAL A 277 -3.64 -3.56 -10.92
CA VAL A 277 -3.30 -2.39 -10.09
C VAL A 277 -4.17 -2.40 -8.83
N VAL A 278 -3.53 -2.35 -7.67
CA VAL A 278 -4.18 -2.38 -6.34
C VAL A 278 -3.68 -1.27 -5.43
N THR A 279 -4.59 -0.69 -4.64
CA THR A 279 -4.33 0.25 -3.54
C THR A 279 -5.35 -0.02 -2.43
N ALA A 280 -5.05 0.35 -1.18
CA ALA A 280 -5.90 0.07 -0.02
C ALA A 280 -6.30 1.33 0.77
N SER A 281 -6.67 2.40 0.06
CA SER A 281 -7.00 3.71 0.67
C SER A 281 -5.85 4.25 1.52
N ALA A 282 -6.04 4.58 2.78
CA ALA A 282 -5.02 5.10 3.70
C ALA A 282 -5.41 4.84 5.16
N TYR A 283 -4.53 5.25 6.08
CA TYR A 283 -4.83 5.41 7.51
C TYR A 283 -5.23 4.13 8.23
N THR A 284 -4.78 2.98 7.74
CA THR A 284 -5.14 1.64 8.27
C THR A 284 -6.64 1.34 8.22
N LYS A 285 -7.41 2.05 7.41
CA LYS A 285 -8.85 1.80 7.29
C LYS A 285 -9.15 0.51 6.56
N TYR A 286 -8.30 0.16 5.59
CA TYR A 286 -8.35 -1.09 4.88
C TYR A 286 -6.98 -1.75 4.84
N LEU A 287 -6.99 -3.07 4.72
CA LEU A 287 -5.82 -3.87 4.43
C LEU A 287 -6.03 -4.54 3.07
N GLY A 288 -5.12 -4.28 2.13
CA GLY A 288 -5.15 -4.91 0.82
C GLY A 288 -4.95 -6.41 0.92
N ASN A 289 -5.79 -7.17 0.21
CA ASN A 289 -5.78 -8.63 0.24
C ASN A 289 -6.18 -9.17 -1.13
N MET A 290 -5.22 -9.77 -1.85
CA MET A 290 -5.45 -10.38 -3.15
C MET A 290 -4.70 -11.69 -3.34
N THR A 291 -5.19 -12.48 -4.29
CA THR A 291 -4.52 -13.66 -4.81
C THR A 291 -4.51 -13.59 -6.32
N ALA A 292 -3.35 -13.82 -6.94
CA ALA A 292 -3.16 -13.90 -8.38
C ALA A 292 -2.65 -15.29 -8.75
N TYR A 293 -3.14 -15.83 -9.85
CA TYR A 293 -2.83 -17.18 -10.33
C TYR A 293 -2.11 -17.10 -11.67
N PHE A 294 -0.88 -17.60 -11.71
CA PHE A 294 0.01 -17.57 -12.87
C PHE A 294 0.23 -18.97 -13.42
N ASP A 295 0.44 -19.10 -14.73
CA ASP A 295 0.86 -20.36 -15.33
C ASP A 295 2.38 -20.59 -15.20
N SER A 296 2.90 -21.64 -15.84
CA SER A 296 4.33 -21.97 -15.82
C SER A 296 5.22 -20.99 -16.58
N GLU A 297 4.66 -20.15 -17.46
CA GLU A 297 5.38 -19.13 -18.23
C GLU A 297 5.39 -17.77 -17.53
N GLY A 298 4.60 -17.61 -16.45
CA GLY A 298 4.51 -16.37 -15.69
C GLY A 298 3.35 -15.49 -16.15
N ASP A 299 2.49 -15.97 -17.06
CA ASP A 299 1.35 -15.22 -17.52
C ASP A 299 0.17 -15.34 -16.54
N LEU A 300 -0.45 -14.20 -16.23
CA LEU A 300 -1.61 -14.11 -15.34
C LEU A 300 -2.85 -14.78 -15.95
N GLN A 301 -3.41 -15.75 -15.23
CA GLN A 301 -4.59 -16.52 -15.67
C GLN A 301 -5.88 -16.07 -14.98
N SER A 302 -5.82 -15.77 -13.68
CA SER A 302 -6.97 -15.32 -12.89
C SER A 302 -6.53 -14.63 -11.60
N PHE A 303 -7.45 -13.94 -10.94
CA PHE A 303 -7.22 -13.27 -9.66
C PHE A 303 -8.50 -13.24 -8.84
N GLU A 304 -8.36 -13.05 -7.54
CA GLU A 304 -9.45 -12.85 -6.59
C GLU A 304 -9.00 -12.01 -5.38
N GLY A 305 -9.95 -11.58 -4.56
CA GLY A 305 -9.70 -10.81 -3.35
C GLY A 305 -10.41 -9.46 -3.32
N SER A 306 -10.28 -8.79 -2.18
CA SER A 306 -10.82 -7.47 -1.89
C SER A 306 -10.10 -6.94 -0.65
N PRO A 307 -9.94 -5.61 -0.47
CA PRO A 307 -9.43 -5.09 0.79
C PRO A 307 -10.32 -5.51 1.96
N VAL A 308 -9.72 -5.73 3.12
CA VAL A 308 -10.40 -5.99 4.38
C VAL A 308 -10.68 -4.67 5.06
N TYR A 309 -11.93 -4.38 5.40
CA TYR A 309 -12.30 -3.18 6.16
C TYR A 309 -12.00 -3.38 7.66
N LEU A 310 -11.03 -2.64 8.19
CA LEU A 310 -10.49 -2.83 9.54
C LEU A 310 -11.36 -2.17 10.61
N ASN A 311 -12.58 -2.67 10.80
CA ASN A 311 -13.48 -2.24 11.87
C ASN A 311 -13.36 -3.15 13.12
N ARG A 312 -14.18 -2.89 14.14
CA ARG A 312 -14.18 -3.63 15.41
C ARG A 312 -14.70 -5.09 15.35
N SER A 313 -15.14 -5.61 14.21
CA SER A 313 -15.33 -7.06 14.08
C SER A 313 -14.01 -7.82 14.08
N ILE A 314 -12.91 -7.13 13.75
CA ILE A 314 -11.54 -7.63 13.91
C ILE A 314 -11.01 -7.09 15.25
N PRO A 315 -10.60 -7.96 16.20
CA PRO A 315 -10.06 -7.52 17.47
C PRO A 315 -8.70 -6.84 17.27
N GLU A 316 -8.33 -5.96 18.20
CA GLU A 316 -6.95 -5.49 18.31
C GLU A 316 -6.08 -6.58 18.97
N ASP A 317 -4.84 -6.73 18.52
CA ASP A 317 -3.89 -7.62 19.21
C ASP A 317 -3.62 -7.07 20.63
N PRO A 318 -3.84 -7.87 21.69
CA PRO A 318 -3.73 -7.40 23.06
C PRO A 318 -2.27 -7.09 23.47
N LYS A 319 -1.27 -7.76 22.87
CA LYS A 319 0.14 -7.50 23.16
C LYS A 319 0.57 -6.19 22.51
N ILE A 320 0.20 -5.95 21.27
CA ILE A 320 0.50 -4.70 20.57
C ILE A 320 -0.20 -3.53 21.26
N LYS A 321 -1.47 -3.70 21.67
CA LYS A 321 -2.18 -2.68 22.43
C LYS A 321 -1.47 -2.34 23.76
N ALA A 322 -0.97 -3.35 24.47
CA ALA A 322 -0.18 -3.14 25.68
C ALA A 322 1.17 -2.45 25.40
N LEU A 323 1.81 -2.70 24.26
CA LEU A 323 3.04 -2.03 23.85
C LEU A 323 2.82 -0.56 23.44
N LEU A 324 1.67 -0.24 22.86
CA LEU A 324 1.30 1.13 22.51
C LEU A 324 0.94 1.98 23.74
N GLN A 325 0.43 1.35 24.80
CA GLN A 325 -0.13 2.04 25.97
C GLN A 325 0.79 3.08 26.64
N PRO A 326 2.10 2.81 26.89
CA PRO A 326 2.97 3.82 27.50
C PRO A 326 3.16 5.06 26.62
N TYR A 327 3.14 4.88 25.30
CA TYR A 327 3.24 5.98 24.34
C TYR A 327 1.94 6.78 24.29
N THR A 328 0.78 6.11 24.20
CA THR A 328 -0.52 6.79 24.22
C THR A 328 -0.70 7.60 25.49
N GLU A 329 -0.40 7.05 26.67
CA GLU A 329 -0.52 7.76 27.95
C GLU A 329 0.36 9.01 28.00
N LYS A 330 1.61 8.90 27.52
CA LYS A 330 2.53 10.05 27.44
C LYS A 330 2.03 11.10 26.46
N LEU A 331 1.57 10.70 25.28
CA LEU A 331 1.08 11.61 24.25
C LEU A 331 -0.21 12.30 24.69
N HIS A 332 -1.18 11.55 25.21
CA HIS A 332 -2.46 12.07 25.72
C HIS A 332 -2.26 13.07 26.85
N LYS A 333 -1.22 12.92 27.67
CA LYS A 333 -0.87 13.94 28.67
C LYS A 333 -0.43 15.27 28.04
N ILE A 334 0.30 15.21 26.94
CA ILE A 334 0.78 16.41 26.22
C ILE A 334 -0.35 17.05 25.42
N VAL A 335 -1.09 16.26 24.63
CA VAL A 335 -2.09 16.80 23.69
C VAL A 335 -3.40 17.24 24.35
N ASN A 336 -3.64 16.85 25.61
CA ASN A 336 -4.77 17.36 26.40
C ASN A 336 -4.36 18.54 27.32
N GLU A 337 -3.13 19.05 27.23
CA GLU A 337 -2.76 20.28 27.90
C GLU A 337 -3.52 21.46 27.28
N VAL A 338 -4.21 22.22 28.12
CA VAL A 338 -4.96 23.40 27.67
C VAL A 338 -3.97 24.52 27.37
N VAL A 339 -3.79 24.85 26.09
CA VAL A 339 -2.88 25.92 25.63
C VAL A 339 -3.54 27.31 25.62
N GLY A 340 -4.87 27.37 25.71
CA GLY A 340 -5.64 28.61 25.68
C GLY A 340 -7.14 28.36 25.67
N TYR A 341 -7.90 29.45 25.64
CA TYR A 341 -9.36 29.44 25.55
C TYR A 341 -9.78 30.37 24.42
N SER A 342 -10.85 30.02 23.71
CA SER A 342 -11.55 30.92 22.80
C SER A 342 -12.84 31.38 23.49
N GLU A 343 -13.23 32.64 23.30
CA GLU A 343 -14.51 33.16 23.80
C GLU A 343 -15.68 32.74 22.89
N ASP A 344 -15.41 32.51 21.60
CA ASP A 344 -16.36 32.10 20.57
C ASP A 344 -15.97 30.76 19.92
N ASP A 345 -16.96 30.08 19.33
CA ASP A 345 -16.76 28.83 18.59
C ASP A 345 -16.08 29.06 17.24
N PHE A 346 -15.20 28.14 16.86
CA PHE A 346 -14.63 28.07 15.51
C PHE A 346 -15.54 27.24 14.59
N ASP A 347 -16.53 27.89 13.98
CA ASP A 347 -17.41 27.24 13.01
C ASP A 347 -16.65 26.95 11.70
N MET A 348 -16.45 25.66 11.41
CA MET A 348 -15.75 25.21 10.20
C MET A 348 -16.65 25.24 8.95
N GLU A 349 -17.96 25.18 9.09
CA GLU A 349 -18.87 25.08 7.92
C GLU A 349 -18.82 26.38 7.09
N ILE A 350 -18.75 27.52 7.75
CA ILE A 350 -18.69 28.84 7.12
C ILE A 350 -17.37 29.10 6.37
N CYS A 351 -16.26 28.47 6.78
CA CYS A 351 -14.93 28.71 6.22
C CYS A 351 -14.81 28.35 4.73
N SER A 352 -15.74 27.56 4.21
CA SER A 352 -15.80 27.18 2.80
C SER A 352 -16.65 28.12 1.94
N LEU A 353 -17.43 29.00 2.57
CA LEU A 353 -18.41 29.89 1.94
C LEU A 353 -17.97 31.36 2.02
N GLU A 354 -17.35 31.75 3.13
CA GLU A 354 -16.92 33.11 3.41
C GLU A 354 -15.69 33.13 4.35
N GLU A 355 -15.20 34.34 4.65
CA GLU A 355 -14.16 34.53 5.65
C GLU A 355 -14.62 34.04 7.03
N CYS A 356 -13.76 33.32 7.75
CA CYS A 356 -14.10 32.73 9.04
C CYS A 356 -12.99 32.94 10.08
N ALA A 357 -13.39 32.97 11.36
CA ALA A 357 -12.48 33.18 12.48
C ALA A 357 -11.38 32.12 12.56
N LEU A 358 -11.68 30.85 12.24
CA LEU A 358 -10.69 29.78 12.26
C LEU A 358 -9.60 29.97 11.19
N GLY A 359 -10.01 30.34 9.97
CA GLY A 359 -9.09 30.62 8.87
C GLY A 359 -8.16 31.78 9.20
N ASN A 360 -8.71 32.86 9.76
CA ASN A 360 -7.93 34.01 10.22
C ASN A 360 -6.95 33.61 11.32
N PHE A 361 -7.42 32.91 12.36
CA PHE A 361 -6.55 32.45 13.45
C PHE A 361 -5.38 31.59 12.95
N ILE A 362 -5.63 30.60 12.09
CA ILE A 362 -4.59 29.72 11.54
C ILE A 362 -3.59 30.50 10.68
N THR A 363 -4.07 31.38 9.81
CA THR A 363 -3.19 32.15 8.91
C THR A 363 -2.38 33.21 9.65
N GLU A 364 -2.95 33.85 10.67
CA GLU A 364 -2.21 34.73 11.59
C GLU A 364 -1.15 33.96 12.37
N ALA A 365 -1.44 32.72 12.81
CA ALA A 365 -0.44 31.88 13.47
C ALA A 365 0.75 31.59 12.56
N PHE A 366 0.52 31.29 11.27
CA PHE A 366 1.61 31.08 10.30
C PHE A 366 2.50 32.32 10.07
N LEU A 367 1.98 33.53 10.28
CA LEU A 367 2.76 34.77 10.15
C LEU A 367 3.61 35.08 11.39
N ASN A 368 3.25 34.51 12.54
CA ASN A 368 3.88 34.80 13.83
C ASN A 368 4.85 33.69 14.32
N THR A 369 5.11 32.66 13.50
CA THR A 369 6.06 31.57 13.78
C THR A 369 7.49 31.85 13.37
#